data_AF-K2GYI2-F1
#
_entry.id   AF-K2GYI2-F1
#
_cell.length_a   1.000
_cell.length_b   1.000
_cell.length_c   1.000
_cell.angle_alpha   90.00
_cell.angle_beta   90.00
_cell.angle_gamma   90.00
#
_symmetry.space_group_name_H-M   'P 1'
#
loop_
_entity.id
_entity.type
_entity.pdbx_description
1 polymer ?
#
loop_
_entity_poly.entity_id
_entity_poly.type
_entity_poly.pdbx_seq_one_letter_code
_entity_poly.pdbx_strand_id
1 'polypeptide(L)'
;MKAIFIFALIVCINAYPYFGVSAVEKEIAEQKVSMIDARIENLEDIRRRLLDALDATYEDMFNSGCTKAKAQLKKVVQELRKKIVRVDSKISSTKSLLTKVLSGLNPRARNSVIRHCKVERRFAKRLL
;
A
#
# COMPACT_ATOMS: atom_id res chain seq x y z
N MET A 1 9.81 42.81 -27.47
CA MET A 1 9.56 42.73 -26.01
C MET A 1 8.49 41.71 -25.63
N LYS A 2 7.33 41.61 -26.32
CA LYS A 2 6.26 40.65 -25.96
C LYS A 2 6.65 39.16 -26.08
N ALA A 3 7.47 38.79 -27.07
CA ALA A 3 7.93 37.41 -27.27
C ALA A 3 8.89 36.90 -26.18
N ILE A 4 9.70 37.79 -25.60
CA ILE A 4 10.66 37.44 -24.53
C ILE A 4 9.92 37.10 -23.23
N PHE A 5 8.84 37.84 -22.93
CA PHE A 5 7.98 37.54 -21.79
C PHE A 5 7.30 36.18 -21.93
N ILE A 6 6.81 35.83 -23.12
CA ILE A 6 6.20 34.51 -23.38
C ILE A 6 7.23 33.39 -23.19
N PHE A 7 8.45 33.58 -23.70
CA PHE A 7 9.52 32.60 -23.56
C PHE A 7 9.95 32.43 -22.09
N ALA A 8 10.08 33.53 -21.35
CA ALA A 8 10.37 33.51 -19.92
C ALA A 8 9.26 32.81 -19.12
N LEU A 9 7.99 33.03 -19.47
CA LEU A 9 6.84 32.41 -18.81
C LEU A 9 6.79 30.90 -19.08
N ILE A 10 7.10 30.47 -20.30
CA ILE A 10 7.24 29.04 -20.67
C ILE A 10 8.42 28.40 -19.93
N VAL A 11 9.57 29.09 -19.83
CA VAL A 11 10.73 28.60 -19.07
C VAL A 11 10.43 28.53 -17.57
N CYS A 12 9.70 29.49 -17.00
CA CYS A 12 9.29 29.47 -15.59
C CYS A 12 8.26 28.37 -15.28
N ILE A 13 7.30 28.12 -16.18
CA ILE A 13 6.35 27.00 -16.04
C ILE A 13 7.08 25.66 -16.15
N ASN A 14 8.03 25.54 -17.08
CA ASN A 14 8.88 24.34 -17.22
C ASN A 14 9.96 24.21 -16.14
N ALA A 15 10.26 25.28 -15.41
CA ALA A 15 11.14 25.28 -14.24
C ALA A 15 10.39 25.00 -12.93
N TYR A 16 9.05 25.08 -12.91
CA TYR A 16 8.23 24.69 -11.76
C TYR A 16 8.43 23.22 -11.32
N PRO A 17 8.67 22.23 -12.21
CA PRO A 17 9.11 20.90 -11.78
C PRO A 17 10.58 20.84 -11.28
N TYR A 18 11.36 21.91 -11.46
CA TYR A 18 12.78 22.02 -11.06
C TYR A 18 13.03 22.78 -9.75
N PHE A 19 12.08 23.60 -9.28
CA PHE A 19 12.09 24.05 -7.88
C PHE A 19 11.72 22.85 -7.01
N GLY A 20 12.77 22.18 -6.55
CA GLY A 20 12.71 20.91 -5.86
C GLY A 20 11.75 20.95 -4.68
N VAL A 21 11.04 19.83 -4.49
CA VAL A 21 10.50 19.46 -3.18
C VAL A 21 11.57 19.79 -2.15
N SER A 22 11.24 20.65 -1.18
CA SER A 22 12.19 21.06 -0.14
C SER A 22 12.78 19.80 0.49
N ALA A 23 14.07 19.79 0.85
CA ALA A 23 14.70 18.61 1.47
C ALA A 23 13.86 18.08 2.65
N VAL A 24 13.20 18.99 3.37
CA VAL A 24 12.25 18.72 4.45
C VAL A 24 10.98 18.00 3.95
N GLU A 25 10.37 18.44 2.85
CA GLU A 25 9.18 17.80 2.28
C GLU A 25 9.48 16.39 1.77
N LYS A 26 10.68 16.18 1.23
CA LYS A 26 11.16 14.87 0.79
C LYS A 26 11.33 13.94 2.01
N GLU A 27 12.01 14.41 3.05
CA GLU A 27 12.22 13.64 4.28
C GLU A 27 10.88 13.27 4.96
N ILE A 28 9.93 14.22 5.05
CA ILE A 28 8.58 13.96 5.56
C ILE A 28 7.87 12.90 4.71
N ALA A 29 8.03 12.93 3.39
CA ALA A 29 7.44 11.94 2.51
C ALA A 29 8.08 10.56 2.69
N GLU A 30 9.40 10.48 2.87
CA GLU A 30 10.14 9.22 3.15
C GLU A 30 9.66 8.60 4.46
N GLN A 31 9.54 9.40 5.53
CA GLN A 31 9.01 8.94 6.81
C GLN A 31 7.58 8.41 6.67
N LYS A 32 6.70 9.17 6.01
CA LYS A 32 5.31 8.74 5.78
C LYS A 32 5.23 7.46 4.95
N VAL A 33 6.02 7.36 3.88
CA VAL A 33 6.08 6.15 3.03
C VAL A 33 6.56 4.95 3.83
N SER A 34 7.64 5.10 4.61
CA SER A 34 8.17 4.01 5.45
C SER A 34 7.15 3.55 6.49
N MET A 35 6.44 4.47 7.15
CA MET A 35 5.38 4.12 8.11
C MET A 35 4.21 3.41 7.45
N ILE A 36 3.77 3.87 6.27
CA ILE A 36 2.68 3.26 5.53
C ILE A 36 3.08 1.86 5.04
N ASP A 37 4.30 1.68 4.56
CA ASP A 37 4.78 0.38 4.09
C ASP A 37 4.90 -0.64 5.23
N ALA A 38 5.50 -0.25 6.36
CA ALA A 38 5.52 -1.08 7.56
C ALA A 38 4.10 -1.46 8.03
N ARG A 39 3.13 -0.55 7.88
CA ARG A 39 1.72 -0.86 8.18
C ARG A 39 1.14 -1.90 7.22
N ILE A 40 1.49 -1.83 5.93
CA ILE A 40 1.08 -2.82 4.93
C ILE A 40 1.67 -4.20 5.28
N GLU A 41 2.96 -4.27 5.61
CA GLU A 41 3.63 -5.52 6.01
C GLU A 41 2.96 -6.17 7.21
N ASN A 42 2.70 -5.38 8.27
CA ASN A 42 1.97 -5.86 9.44
C ASN A 42 0.59 -6.42 9.09
N LEU A 43 -0.15 -5.78 8.19
CA LEU A 43 -1.44 -6.28 7.74
C LEU A 43 -1.31 -7.55 6.88
N GLU A 44 -0.29 -7.64 6.04
CA GLU A 44 0.02 -8.84 5.24
C GLU A 44 0.40 -10.03 6.15
N ASP A 45 1.12 -9.80 7.24
CA ASP A 45 1.42 -10.83 8.25
C ASP A 45 0.18 -11.29 9.02
N ILE A 46 -0.69 -10.36 9.41
CA ILE A 46 -1.99 -10.71 10.01
C ILE A 46 -2.82 -11.55 9.03
N ARG A 47 -2.83 -11.18 7.75
CA ARG A 47 -3.52 -11.93 6.70
C ARG A 47 -2.97 -13.34 6.56
N ARG A 48 -1.65 -13.53 6.55
CA ARG A 48 -1.01 -14.86 6.51
C ARG A 48 -1.45 -15.72 7.69
N ARG A 49 -1.35 -15.20 8.92
CA ARG A 49 -1.80 -15.94 10.13
C ARG A 49 -3.28 -16.33 10.09
N LEU A 50 -4.14 -15.48 9.52
CA LEU A 50 -5.56 -15.80 9.36
C LEU A 50 -5.81 -16.88 8.30
N LEU A 51 -5.00 -16.93 7.24
CA LEU A 51 -5.05 -17.98 6.23
C LEU A 51 -4.54 -19.31 6.81
N ASP A 52 -3.44 -19.31 7.54
CA ASP A 52 -2.91 -20.50 8.21
C ASP A 52 -3.95 -21.07 9.19
N ALA A 53 -4.61 -20.20 9.98
CA ALA A 53 -5.68 -20.61 10.88
C ALA A 53 -6.92 -21.15 10.13
N LEU A 54 -7.22 -20.60 8.95
CA LEU A 54 -8.32 -21.07 8.11
C LEU A 54 -8.03 -22.47 7.57
N ASP A 55 -6.82 -22.72 7.10
CA ASP A 55 -6.38 -24.02 6.59
C ASP A 55 -6.39 -25.07 7.70
N ALA A 56 -5.85 -24.75 8.89
CA ALA A 56 -5.94 -25.62 10.06
C ALA A 56 -7.41 -25.94 10.44
N THR A 57 -8.31 -24.96 10.38
CA THR A 57 -9.74 -25.18 10.66
C THR A 57 -10.39 -26.09 9.62
N TYR A 58 -9.94 -26.05 8.35
CA TYR A 58 -10.42 -26.96 7.32
C TYR A 58 -9.96 -28.40 7.57
N GLU A 59 -8.70 -28.59 7.98
CA GLU A 59 -8.17 -29.90 8.37
C GLU A 59 -8.96 -30.48 9.56
N ASP A 60 -9.20 -29.68 10.60
CA ASP A 60 -10.02 -30.08 11.75
C ASP A 60 -11.44 -30.49 11.34
N MET A 61 -12.04 -29.75 10.39
CA MET A 61 -13.39 -30.04 9.91
C MET A 61 -13.44 -31.33 9.09
N PHE A 62 -12.38 -31.63 8.33
CA PHE A 62 -12.24 -32.87 7.58
C PHE A 62 -12.09 -34.07 8.53
N ASN A 63 -11.25 -33.93 9.56
CA ASN A 63 -10.95 -34.97 10.54
C ASN A 63 -12.05 -35.17 11.60
N SER A 64 -12.97 -34.22 11.75
CA SER A 64 -14.05 -34.33 12.72
C SER A 64 -15.06 -35.41 12.33
N GLY A 65 -15.26 -36.43 13.17
CA GLY A 65 -16.32 -37.44 13.00
C GLY A 65 -17.71 -36.96 13.43
N CYS A 66 -17.81 -35.84 14.15
CA CYS A 66 -19.04 -35.38 14.78
C CYS A 66 -19.69 -34.20 14.03
N THR A 67 -20.97 -34.33 13.68
CA THR A 67 -21.74 -33.30 12.95
C THR A 67 -21.86 -31.98 13.70
N LYS A 68 -22.01 -32.01 15.04
CA LYS A 68 -22.06 -30.81 15.87
C LYS A 68 -20.74 -30.03 15.84
N ALA A 69 -19.60 -30.73 15.91
CA ALA A 69 -18.28 -30.13 15.82
C ALA A 69 -18.04 -29.52 14.43
N LYS A 70 -18.41 -30.22 13.34
CA LYS A 70 -18.37 -29.65 11.98
C LYS A 70 -19.20 -28.37 11.85
N ALA A 71 -20.38 -28.33 12.45
CA ALA A 71 -21.23 -27.13 12.42
C ALA A 71 -20.60 -25.93 13.16
N GLN A 72 -19.90 -26.17 14.27
CA GLN A 72 -19.15 -25.14 14.98
C GLN A 72 -17.94 -24.65 14.18
N LEU A 73 -17.14 -25.57 13.63
CA LEU A 73 -15.98 -25.24 12.78
C LEU A 73 -16.40 -24.46 11.53
N LYS A 74 -17.56 -24.78 10.93
CA LYS A 74 -18.12 -24.00 9.81
C LYS A 74 -18.40 -22.54 10.19
N LYS A 75 -18.85 -22.27 11.42
CA LYS A 75 -19.02 -20.88 11.91
C LYS A 75 -17.66 -20.19 12.08
N VAL A 76 -16.65 -20.89 12.60
CA VAL A 76 -15.29 -20.36 12.73
C VAL A 76 -14.70 -20.01 11.36
N VAL A 77 -14.83 -20.89 10.36
CA VAL A 77 -14.43 -20.65 8.97
C VAL A 77 -15.09 -19.38 8.41
N GLN A 78 -16.39 -19.20 8.63
CA GLN A 78 -17.11 -18.01 8.17
C GLN A 78 -16.56 -16.72 8.81
N GLU A 79 -16.27 -16.75 10.11
CA GLU A 79 -15.69 -15.61 10.82
C GLU A 79 -14.25 -15.32 10.39
N LEU A 80 -13.42 -16.34 10.17
CA LEU A 80 -12.07 -16.18 9.63
C LEU A 80 -12.10 -15.55 8.23
N ARG A 81 -12.97 -16.02 7.34
CA ARG A 81 -13.17 -15.43 6.00
C ARG A 81 -13.58 -13.96 6.09
N LYS A 82 -14.52 -13.59 6.97
CA LYS A 82 -14.91 -12.19 7.19
C LYS A 82 -13.72 -11.35 7.68
N LYS A 83 -12.90 -11.87 8.59
CA LYS A 83 -11.69 -11.17 9.08
C LYS A 83 -10.67 -10.97 7.96
N ILE A 84 -10.42 -11.98 7.12
CA ILE A 84 -9.52 -11.89 5.96
C ILE A 84 -9.99 -10.78 5.01
N VAL A 85 -11.27 -10.76 4.64
CA VAL A 85 -11.83 -9.72 3.76
C VAL A 85 -11.65 -8.31 4.36
N ARG A 86 -11.85 -8.15 5.67
CA ARG A 86 -11.62 -6.86 6.35
C ARG A 86 -10.15 -6.45 6.31
N VAL A 87 -9.22 -7.39 6.47
CA VAL A 87 -7.77 -7.12 6.40
C VAL A 87 -7.37 -6.77 4.96
N ASP A 88 -7.86 -7.50 3.96
CA ASP A 88 -7.63 -7.21 2.54
C ASP A 88 -8.12 -5.81 2.16
N SER A 89 -9.30 -5.42 2.63
CA SER A 89 -9.84 -4.06 2.43
C SER A 89 -8.96 -2.99 3.07
N LYS A 90 -8.44 -3.24 4.29
CA LYS A 90 -7.49 -2.34 4.95
C LYS A 90 -6.18 -2.23 4.17
N ILE A 91 -5.61 -3.35 3.72
CA ILE A 91 -4.39 -3.36 2.87
C ILE A 91 -4.60 -2.52 1.62
N SER A 92 -5.72 -2.71 0.92
CA SER A 92 -6.07 -1.94 -0.29
C SER A 92 -6.16 -0.44 0.01
N SER A 93 -6.84 -0.08 1.09
CA SER A 93 -6.99 1.32 1.53
C SER A 93 -5.63 1.94 1.89
N THR A 94 -4.77 1.21 2.58
CA THR A 94 -3.42 1.66 2.94
C THR A 94 -2.51 1.78 1.71
N LYS A 95 -2.60 0.88 0.72
CA LYS A 95 -1.92 1.01 -0.58
C LYS A 95 -2.40 2.24 -1.36
N SER A 96 -3.68 2.59 -1.26
CA SER A 96 -4.23 3.83 -1.82
C SER A 96 -3.63 5.07 -1.15
N LEU A 97 -3.49 5.07 0.18
CA LEU A 97 -2.80 6.16 0.91
C LEU A 97 -1.35 6.31 0.46
N LEU A 98 -0.62 5.20 0.30
CA LEU A 98 0.75 5.21 -0.21
C LEU A 98 0.83 5.87 -1.59
N THR A 99 -0.10 5.51 -2.49
CA THR A 99 -0.20 6.08 -3.84
C THR A 99 -0.48 7.58 -3.78
N LYS A 100 -1.38 8.04 -2.89
CA LYS A 100 -1.71 9.46 -2.72
C LYS A 100 -0.51 10.28 -2.25
N VAL A 101 0.26 9.77 -1.28
CA VAL A 101 1.46 10.43 -0.78
C VAL A 101 2.48 10.61 -1.91
N LEU A 102 2.71 9.55 -2.70
CA LEU A 102 3.67 9.60 -3.80
C LEU A 102 3.20 10.45 -4.99
N SER A 103 1.88 10.47 -5.28
CA SER A 103 1.33 11.30 -6.35
C SER A 103 1.44 12.80 -6.08
N GLY A 104 1.47 13.19 -4.80
CA GLY A 104 1.71 14.58 -4.39
C GLY A 104 3.14 15.06 -4.60
N LEU A 105 4.08 14.16 -4.89
CA LEU A 105 5.48 14.49 -5.16
C LEU A 105 5.73 14.72 -6.64
N ASN A 106 6.67 15.62 -6.95
CA ASN A 106 7.22 15.75 -8.30
C ASN A 106 7.89 14.42 -8.75
N PRO A 107 8.02 14.15 -10.07
CA PRO A 107 8.49 12.85 -10.55
C PRO A 107 9.89 12.46 -10.05
N ARG A 108 10.80 13.43 -9.90
CA ARG A 108 12.17 13.18 -9.43
C ARG A 108 12.20 12.80 -7.96
N ALA A 109 11.50 13.53 -7.10
CA ALA A 109 11.37 13.23 -5.68
C ALA A 109 10.65 11.90 -5.48
N ARG A 110 9.55 11.65 -6.21
CA ARG A 110 8.83 10.38 -6.19
C ARG A 110 9.74 9.19 -6.46
N ASN A 111 10.53 9.23 -7.53
CA ASN A 111 11.45 8.13 -7.86
C ASN A 111 12.55 7.98 -6.80
N SER A 112 13.04 9.09 -6.25
CA SER A 112 14.01 9.05 -5.15
C SER A 112 13.43 8.37 -3.91
N VAL A 113 12.21 8.76 -3.49
CA VAL A 113 11.55 8.22 -2.31
C VAL A 113 11.21 6.74 -2.51
N ILE A 114 10.71 6.36 -3.69
CA ILE A 114 10.41 4.96 -4.02
C ILE A 114 11.66 4.09 -3.86
N ARG A 115 12.80 4.52 -4.40
CA ARG A 115 14.08 3.79 -4.31
C ARG A 115 14.63 3.77 -2.90
N HIS A 116 14.58 4.90 -2.20
CA HIS A 116 15.12 5.01 -0.84
C HIS A 116 14.34 4.12 0.14
N CYS A 117 13.01 4.17 0.07
CA CYS A 117 12.13 3.35 0.91
C CYS A 117 11.93 1.92 0.37
N LYS A 118 12.51 1.56 -0.78
CA LYS A 118 12.43 0.22 -1.40
C LYS A 118 11.01 -0.31 -1.62
N VAL A 119 10.09 0.58 -2.00
CA VAL A 119 8.66 0.28 -2.17
C VAL A 119 8.27 -0.07 -3.62
N GLU A 120 9.23 -0.35 -4.51
CA GLU A 120 8.99 -0.61 -5.94
C GLU A 120 7.98 -1.76 -6.15
N ARG A 121 8.12 -2.82 -5.34
CA ARG A 121 7.27 -4.02 -5.41
C ARG A 121 5.80 -3.71 -5.15
N ARG A 122 5.48 -2.61 -4.47
CA ARG A 122 4.09 -2.17 -4.22
C ARG A 122 3.42 -1.60 -5.48
N PHE A 123 4.20 -1.21 -6.50
CA PHE A 123 3.72 -0.55 -7.71
C PHE A 123 3.90 -1.37 -9.00
N ALA A 124 4.53 -2.55 -8.91
CA ALA A 124 4.90 -3.39 -10.06
C ALA A 124 3.74 -3.82 -10.98
N LYS A 125 2.47 -3.59 -10.61
CA LYS A 125 1.28 -3.84 -11.45
C LYS A 125 0.66 -2.59 -12.12
N ARG A 126 1.20 -1.38 -11.91
CA ARG A 126 0.60 -0.11 -12.42
C ARG A 126 1.57 0.76 -13.26
N LEU A 127 2.78 0.29 -13.54
CA LEU A 127 3.81 1.04 -14.27
C LEU A 127 4.35 0.32 -15.52
N LEU A 128 3.60 -0.66 -16.02
CA LEU A 128 3.69 -1.23 -17.37
C LEU A 128 2.28 -1.18 -17.97
#